data_AF-A0A945VCT9-F1
#
_entry.id   AF-A0A945VCT9-F1
#
_cell.length_a   1.000
_cell.length_b   1.000
_cell.length_c   1.000
_cell.angle_alpha   90.00
_cell.angle_beta   90.00
_cell.angle_gamma   90.00
#
_symmetry.space_group_name_H-M   'P 1'
#
loop_
_entity.id
_entity.type
_entity.pdbx_description
1 polymer ?
#
loop_
_entity_poly.entity_id
_entity_poly.type
_entity_poly.pdbx_seq_one_letter_code
_entity_poly.pdbx_strand_id
1 'polypeptide(L)'
;MFKKLLGIAPNQTEDGAFSPSWLSLKLATSAKTNYDGGVYQNPYTGGKARVLVVLTEERNMMMANGRKFSTGNHPVEMALPMLHLINAGFELDLVTPTGAPAIIEQWAMPNNDKSVAKLFAKYDDALAKPNSLIDFANNLLIDNSPYVGVFIPGGHGAMLGLPSDPNLGKILRWAQKKNIYIITLCHGPGTLMSAKIDNEFIFNDYEIALFPDAVDKQTPMIGYLPG
;
A
#
# COMPACT_ATOMS: atom_id res chain seq x y z
N MET A 1 -5.08 30.08 -14.79
CA MET A 1 -3.97 30.24 -15.76
C MET A 1 -2.60 30.25 -15.07
N PHE A 2 -2.35 31.13 -14.09
CA PHE A 2 -1.06 31.24 -13.39
C PHE A 2 -0.54 29.95 -12.71
N LYS A 3 -1.38 29.21 -11.96
CA LYS A 3 -0.95 27.95 -11.30
C LYS A 3 -0.52 26.84 -12.27
N LYS A 4 -1.12 26.79 -13.47
CA LYS A 4 -0.75 25.85 -14.54
C LYS A 4 0.60 26.24 -15.16
N LEU A 5 0.86 27.54 -15.29
CA LEU A 5 2.13 28.08 -15.78
C LEU A 5 3.31 27.80 -14.83
N LEU A 6 3.04 27.77 -13.52
CA LEU A 6 4.03 27.48 -12.47
C LEU A 6 4.20 25.97 -12.17
N GLY A 7 3.48 25.09 -12.88
CA GLY A 7 3.55 23.64 -12.66
C GLY A 7 2.95 23.16 -11.32
N ILE A 8 2.09 23.98 -10.70
CA ILE A 8 1.46 23.73 -9.39
C ILE A 8 0.07 23.09 -9.55
N ALA A 9 -0.53 23.14 -10.74
CA ALA A 9 -1.83 22.52 -10.95
C ALA A 9 -1.70 21.00 -11.10
N PRO A 10 -2.57 20.19 -10.45
CA PRO A 10 -2.71 18.76 -10.74
C PRO A 10 -2.96 18.51 -12.22
N ASN A 11 -2.50 17.36 -12.71
CA ASN A 11 -2.59 16.99 -14.12
C ASN A 11 -3.81 16.09 -14.34
N GLN A 12 -4.69 16.46 -15.27
CA GLN A 12 -5.84 15.63 -15.60
C GLN A 12 -5.37 14.37 -16.35
N THR A 13 -5.82 13.20 -15.90
CA THR A 13 -5.60 11.90 -16.55
C THR A 13 -6.66 11.65 -17.62
N GLU A 14 -6.42 10.67 -18.50
CA GLU A 14 -7.31 10.36 -19.63
C GLU A 14 -8.74 9.99 -19.21
N ASP A 15 -8.88 9.35 -18.04
CA ASP A 15 -10.15 8.96 -17.42
C ASP A 15 -10.83 10.10 -16.64
N GLY A 16 -10.27 11.31 -16.68
CA GLY A 16 -10.82 12.50 -16.04
C GLY A 16 -10.52 12.65 -14.54
N ALA A 17 -9.72 11.75 -13.95
CA ALA A 17 -9.12 11.96 -12.64
C ALA A 17 -7.92 12.93 -12.73
N PHE A 18 -7.22 13.12 -11.61
CA PHE A 18 -6.08 14.03 -11.53
C PHE A 18 -4.92 13.37 -10.80
N SER A 19 -3.73 13.37 -11.42
CA SER A 19 -2.47 13.04 -10.77
C SER A 19 -1.81 14.28 -10.17
N PRO A 20 -0.81 14.11 -9.28
CA PRO A 20 -0.11 15.25 -8.67
C PRO A 20 0.50 16.18 -9.72
N SER A 21 0.65 17.45 -9.33
CA SER A 21 1.33 18.46 -10.13
C SER A 21 2.82 18.16 -10.30
N TRP A 22 3.45 18.75 -11.32
CA TRP A 22 4.89 18.61 -11.53
C TRP A 22 5.70 19.10 -10.31
N LEU A 23 5.31 20.23 -9.71
CA LEU A 23 6.02 20.77 -8.54
C LEU A 23 5.92 19.80 -7.35
N SER A 24 4.72 19.28 -7.07
CA SER A 24 4.54 18.32 -5.98
C SER A 24 5.34 17.04 -6.21
N LEU A 25 5.40 16.52 -7.45
CA LEU A 25 6.21 15.36 -7.76
C LEU A 25 7.70 15.63 -7.51
N LYS A 26 8.21 16.80 -7.94
CA LYS A 26 9.61 17.17 -7.70
C LYS A 26 9.98 17.26 -6.21
N LEU A 27 9.01 17.56 -5.35
CA LEU A 27 9.22 17.68 -3.90
C LEU A 27 9.01 16.35 -3.16
N ALA A 28 8.08 15.51 -3.64
CA ALA A 28 7.63 14.31 -2.94
C ALA A 28 8.22 13.01 -3.50
N THR A 29 8.79 13.02 -4.71
CA THR A 29 9.34 11.82 -5.35
C THR A 29 10.82 11.99 -5.69
N SER A 30 11.52 10.85 -5.81
CA SER A 30 12.92 10.79 -6.19
C SER A 30 13.12 9.66 -7.20
N ALA A 31 14.06 9.86 -8.12
CA ALA A 31 14.42 8.83 -9.10
C ALA A 31 15.13 7.62 -8.47
N LYS A 32 15.65 7.76 -7.24
CA LYS A 32 16.30 6.69 -6.46
C LYS A 32 15.78 6.68 -5.04
N THR A 33 15.72 5.49 -4.45
CA THR A 33 15.40 5.32 -3.04
C THR A 33 16.66 5.38 -2.18
N ASN A 34 16.48 5.35 -0.86
CA ASN A 34 17.56 5.19 0.12
C ASN A 34 17.79 3.72 0.50
N TYR A 35 17.37 2.76 -0.33
CA TYR A 35 17.56 1.33 -0.07
C TYR A 35 19.05 0.99 0.08
N ASP A 36 19.40 0.39 1.22
CA ASP A 36 20.78 0.12 1.63
C ASP A 36 21.30 -1.25 1.15
N GLY A 37 20.46 -2.01 0.45
CA GLY A 37 20.76 -3.37 -0.01
C GLY A 37 20.12 -4.47 0.83
N GLY A 38 19.66 -4.17 2.05
CA GLY A 38 18.94 -5.12 2.91
C GLY A 38 19.76 -6.37 3.25
N VAL A 39 20.94 -6.19 3.85
CA VAL A 39 21.83 -7.30 4.19
C VAL A 39 21.51 -7.85 5.58
N TYR A 40 21.13 -9.13 5.65
CA TYR A 40 20.85 -9.83 6.89
C TYR A 40 21.92 -10.90 7.15
N GLN A 41 22.57 -10.85 8.32
CA GLN A 41 23.61 -11.82 8.68
C GLN A 41 23.07 -13.25 8.84
N ASN A 42 21.84 -13.37 9.36
CA ASN A 42 21.17 -14.65 9.62
C ASN A 42 19.76 -14.61 9.02
N PRO A 43 19.61 -14.71 7.69
CA PRO A 43 18.29 -14.77 7.08
C PRO A 43 17.58 -16.06 7.49
N TYR A 44 16.25 -16.03 7.50
CA TYR A 44 15.43 -17.21 7.74
C TYR A 44 15.60 -18.24 6.63
N THR A 45 15.90 -19.49 7.01
CA THR A 45 16.14 -20.60 6.07
C THR A 45 15.11 -21.73 6.20
N GLY A 46 14.07 -21.57 7.01
CA GLY A 46 13.06 -22.60 7.26
C GLY A 46 12.04 -22.81 6.12
N GLY A 47 12.15 -22.06 5.02
CA GLY A 47 11.54 -22.35 3.71
C GLY A 47 10.01 -22.32 3.61
N LYS A 48 9.30 -21.96 4.68
CA LYS A 48 7.82 -21.99 4.73
C LYS A 48 7.17 -20.72 5.25
N ALA A 49 7.93 -19.74 5.75
CA ALA A 49 7.35 -18.55 6.35
C ALA A 49 6.99 -17.53 5.28
N ARG A 50 5.74 -17.06 5.31
CA ARG A 50 5.18 -16.16 4.29
C ARG A 50 4.66 -14.87 4.88
N VAL A 51 4.66 -13.81 4.08
CA VAL A 51 3.99 -12.55 4.38
C VAL A 51 2.90 -12.32 3.34
N LEU A 52 1.66 -12.10 3.82
CA LEU A 52 0.54 -11.73 2.97
C LEU A 52 0.63 -10.23 2.69
N VAL A 53 0.78 -9.83 1.43
CA VAL A 53 0.84 -8.42 1.02
C VAL A 53 -0.53 -8.02 0.48
N VAL A 54 -1.24 -7.16 1.21
CA VAL A 54 -2.60 -6.71 0.84
C VAL A 54 -2.50 -5.39 0.11
N LEU A 55 -2.90 -5.38 -1.16
CA LEU A 55 -2.80 -4.25 -2.07
C LEU A 55 -4.19 -3.71 -2.43
N THR A 56 -4.26 -2.43 -2.76
CA THR A 56 -5.46 -1.88 -3.40
C THR A 56 -5.55 -2.27 -4.88
N GLU A 57 -6.77 -2.52 -5.36
CA GLU A 57 -7.14 -2.68 -6.77
C GLU A 57 -7.92 -1.45 -7.31
N GLU A 58 -8.05 -0.41 -6.50
CA GLU A 58 -8.80 0.81 -6.82
C GLU A 58 -7.85 2.00 -7.04
N ARG A 59 -8.20 2.86 -8.01
CA ARG A 59 -7.33 3.99 -8.43
C ARG A 59 -7.84 5.36 -8.04
N ASN A 60 -9.14 5.60 -8.19
CA ASN A 60 -9.67 6.95 -8.25
C ASN A 60 -10.40 7.33 -6.97
N MET A 61 -9.74 8.12 -6.12
CA MET A 61 -10.31 8.61 -4.86
C MET A 61 -11.14 9.87 -5.06
N MET A 62 -12.40 9.86 -4.64
CA MET A 62 -13.25 11.06 -4.67
C MET A 62 -12.82 12.07 -3.59
N MET A 63 -12.49 13.29 -4.01
CA MET A 63 -12.21 14.42 -3.11
C MET A 63 -13.51 15.15 -2.72
N ALA A 64 -13.46 15.93 -1.63
CA ALA A 64 -14.61 16.70 -1.14
C ALA A 64 -15.20 17.70 -2.16
N ASN A 65 -14.38 18.16 -3.10
CA ASN A 65 -14.79 19.07 -4.17
C ASN A 65 -15.34 18.37 -5.43
N GLY A 66 -15.51 17.04 -5.39
CA GLY A 66 -16.04 16.23 -6.49
C GLY A 66 -15.02 15.82 -7.55
N ARG A 67 -13.75 16.23 -7.45
CA ARG A 67 -12.67 15.74 -8.32
C ARG A 67 -12.18 14.38 -7.86
N LYS A 68 -11.57 13.62 -8.77
CA LYS A 68 -10.97 12.32 -8.44
C LYS A 68 -9.45 12.43 -8.42
N PHE A 69 -8.81 11.95 -7.35
CA PHE A 69 -7.37 11.79 -7.26
C PHE A 69 -6.96 10.43 -7.82
N SER A 70 -6.01 10.42 -8.76
CA SER A 70 -5.46 9.21 -9.39
C SER A 70 -4.29 8.67 -8.57
N THR A 71 -4.59 7.69 -7.71
CA THR A 71 -3.70 7.11 -6.70
C THR A 71 -3.52 5.60 -6.92
N GLY A 72 -3.17 4.87 -5.87
CA GLY A 72 -2.86 3.45 -5.82
C GLY A 72 -2.04 3.13 -4.57
N ASN A 73 -1.32 2.02 -4.62
CA ASN A 73 -0.26 1.70 -3.68
C ASN A 73 0.99 2.54 -4.01
N HIS A 74 1.62 3.14 -3.00
CA HIS A 74 2.84 3.92 -3.21
C HIS A 74 4.03 2.97 -3.49
N PRO A 75 4.72 3.07 -4.65
CA PRO A 75 5.64 2.05 -5.12
C PRO A 75 6.86 1.86 -4.21
N VAL A 76 7.37 2.92 -3.59
CA VAL A 76 8.51 2.85 -2.67
C VAL A 76 8.10 2.24 -1.33
N GLU A 77 6.92 2.59 -0.84
CA GLU A 77 6.39 2.07 0.43
C GLU A 77 6.05 0.58 0.33
N MET A 78 5.65 0.13 -0.85
CA MET A 78 5.49 -1.29 -1.15
C MET A 78 6.86 -1.98 -1.33
N ALA A 79 7.71 -1.45 -2.20
CA ALA A 79 8.88 -2.17 -2.67
C ALA A 79 9.98 -2.36 -1.61
N LEU A 80 10.26 -1.35 -0.79
CA LEU A 80 11.38 -1.41 0.15
C LEU A 80 11.13 -2.43 1.27
N PRO A 81 9.99 -2.42 1.98
CA PRO A 81 9.65 -3.46 2.93
C PRO A 81 9.65 -4.86 2.29
N MET A 82 9.12 -5.00 1.08
CA MET A 82 9.15 -6.29 0.36
C MET A 82 10.58 -6.78 0.08
N LEU A 83 11.48 -5.90 -0.38
CA LEU A 83 12.89 -6.23 -0.61
C LEU A 83 13.57 -6.71 0.68
N HIS A 84 13.34 -6.00 1.79
CA HIS A 84 13.86 -6.38 3.10
C HIS A 84 13.31 -7.75 3.56
N LEU A 85 12.01 -7.99 3.43
CA LEU A 85 11.39 -9.28 3.78
C LEU A 85 11.94 -10.44 2.93
N ILE A 86 12.10 -10.24 1.63
CA ILE A 86 12.67 -11.27 0.72
C ILE A 86 14.12 -11.56 1.10
N ASN A 87 14.93 -10.53 1.34
CA ASN A 87 16.33 -10.70 1.72
C ASN A 87 16.48 -11.34 3.10
N ALA A 88 15.50 -11.15 3.98
CA ALA A 88 15.42 -11.84 5.26
C ALA A 88 14.94 -13.30 5.14
N GLY A 89 14.59 -13.78 3.95
CA GLY A 89 14.24 -15.18 3.68
C GLY A 89 12.74 -15.50 3.68
N PHE A 90 11.87 -14.49 3.64
CA PHE A 90 10.43 -14.70 3.59
C PHE A 90 9.90 -14.70 2.15
N GLU A 91 8.91 -15.54 1.88
CA GLU A 91 8.13 -15.48 0.65
C GLU A 91 6.96 -14.50 0.79
N LEU A 92 6.53 -13.92 -0.32
CA LEU A 92 5.43 -12.94 -0.33
C LEU A 92 4.31 -13.44 -1.24
N ASP A 93 3.08 -13.45 -0.73
CA ASP A 93 1.88 -13.66 -1.52
C ASP A 93 1.12 -12.35 -1.61
N LEU A 94 0.87 -11.88 -2.84
CA LEU A 94 0.15 -10.64 -3.09
C LEU A 94 -1.34 -10.94 -3.23
N VAL A 95 -2.17 -10.16 -2.55
CA VAL A 95 -3.62 -10.19 -2.66
C VAL A 95 -4.19 -8.81 -2.89
N THR A 96 -5.31 -8.77 -3.61
CA THR A 96 -6.23 -7.62 -3.68
C THR A 96 -7.63 -8.10 -3.31
N PRO A 97 -8.60 -7.22 -2.98
CA PRO A 97 -9.95 -7.62 -2.57
C PRO A 97 -10.56 -8.74 -3.42
N THR A 98 -10.53 -8.60 -4.75
CA THR A 98 -11.13 -9.57 -5.68
C THR A 98 -10.13 -10.38 -6.48
N GLY A 99 -8.83 -10.11 -6.35
CA GLY A 99 -7.79 -10.65 -7.23
C GLY A 99 -7.64 -9.86 -8.54
N ALA A 100 -8.29 -8.69 -8.64
CA ALA A 100 -8.08 -7.77 -9.77
C ALA A 100 -6.67 -7.14 -9.69
N PRO A 101 -6.12 -6.63 -10.81
CA PRO A 101 -4.76 -6.09 -10.84
C PRO A 101 -4.51 -5.02 -9.77
N ALA A 102 -3.36 -5.11 -9.11
CA ALA A 102 -2.94 -4.12 -8.13
C ALA A 102 -2.70 -2.77 -8.81
N ILE A 103 -3.19 -1.69 -8.20
CA ILE A 103 -3.03 -0.34 -8.72
C ILE A 103 -1.80 0.32 -8.08
N ILE A 104 -0.87 0.79 -8.91
CA ILE A 104 0.35 1.46 -8.44
C ILE A 104 0.32 2.94 -8.82
N GLU A 105 0.82 3.79 -7.93
CA GLU A 105 1.12 5.21 -8.18
C GLU A 105 2.36 5.34 -9.08
N GLN A 106 2.21 5.06 -10.37
CA GLN A 106 3.34 5.04 -11.33
C GLN A 106 4.10 6.37 -11.41
N TRP A 107 3.43 7.49 -11.10
CA TRP A 107 4.06 8.82 -11.03
C TRP A 107 5.07 8.96 -9.88
N ALA A 108 5.07 8.05 -8.90
CA ALA A 108 6.05 7.97 -7.81
C ALA A 108 7.10 6.86 -8.00
N MET A 109 7.10 6.15 -9.13
CA MET A 109 8.05 5.07 -9.39
C MET A 109 9.49 5.60 -9.45
N PRO A 110 10.44 5.06 -8.66
CA PRO A 110 11.84 5.48 -8.69
C PRO A 110 12.55 4.85 -9.90
N ASN A 111 12.38 5.44 -11.08
CA ASN A 111 12.79 4.85 -12.36
C ASN A 111 14.31 4.59 -12.51
N ASN A 112 15.17 5.17 -11.66
CA ASN A 112 16.62 4.93 -11.67
C ASN A 112 17.09 4.01 -10.53
N ASP A 113 16.17 3.35 -9.82
CA ASP A 113 16.46 2.39 -8.76
C ASP A 113 16.40 0.95 -9.28
N LYS A 114 17.58 0.33 -9.40
CA LYS A 114 17.71 -1.01 -9.97
C LYS A 114 17.07 -2.09 -9.09
N SER A 115 17.08 -1.92 -7.76
CA SER A 115 16.54 -2.90 -6.83
C SER A 115 15.02 -2.89 -6.89
N VAL A 116 14.42 -1.70 -6.90
CA VAL A 116 12.98 -1.52 -7.07
C VAL A 116 12.53 -2.04 -8.44
N ALA A 117 13.21 -1.65 -9.53
CA ALA A 117 12.88 -2.13 -10.87
C ALA A 117 12.93 -3.67 -10.97
N LYS A 118 13.95 -4.31 -10.37
CA LYS A 118 14.06 -5.77 -10.34
C LYS A 118 12.93 -6.42 -9.54
N LEU A 119 12.51 -5.80 -8.42
CA LEU A 119 11.38 -6.31 -7.64
C LEU A 119 10.08 -6.27 -8.46
N PHE A 120 9.76 -5.12 -9.07
CA PHE A 120 8.55 -4.99 -9.88
C PHE A 120 8.56 -5.97 -11.06
N ALA A 121 9.70 -6.16 -11.74
CA ALA A 121 9.82 -7.17 -12.79
C ALA A 121 9.63 -8.61 -12.26
N LYS A 122 10.11 -8.92 -11.05
CA LYS A 122 9.92 -10.24 -10.41
C LYS A 122 8.46 -10.52 -10.07
N TYR A 123 7.71 -9.50 -9.67
CA TYR A 123 6.31 -9.61 -9.24
C TYR A 123 5.30 -9.13 -10.28
N ASP A 124 5.71 -8.91 -11.53
CA ASP A 124 4.84 -8.35 -12.58
C ASP A 124 3.56 -9.18 -12.78
N ASP A 125 3.71 -10.50 -12.93
CA ASP A 125 2.58 -11.42 -13.05
C ASP A 125 1.68 -11.41 -11.80
N ALA A 126 2.29 -11.37 -10.61
CA ALA A 126 1.55 -11.37 -9.34
C ALA A 126 0.86 -10.03 -9.05
N LEU A 127 1.34 -8.92 -9.61
CA LEU A 127 0.68 -7.61 -9.55
C LEU A 127 -0.43 -7.51 -10.60
N ALA A 128 -0.25 -8.11 -11.76
CA ALA A 128 -1.26 -8.18 -12.81
C ALA A 128 -2.40 -9.16 -12.48
N LYS A 129 -2.10 -10.23 -11.74
CA LYS A 129 -3.05 -11.28 -11.31
C LYS A 129 -2.75 -11.72 -9.87
N PRO A 130 -3.00 -10.85 -8.88
CA PRO A 130 -2.84 -11.20 -7.48
C PRO A 130 -3.85 -12.26 -7.05
N ASN A 131 -3.61 -12.89 -5.91
CA ASN A 131 -4.59 -13.76 -5.27
C ASN A 131 -5.78 -12.93 -4.75
N SER A 132 -6.92 -13.59 -4.50
CA SER A 132 -8.11 -12.95 -3.94
C SER A 132 -8.08 -12.93 -2.41
N LEU A 133 -8.23 -11.73 -1.82
CA LEU A 133 -8.37 -11.54 -0.37
C LEU A 133 -9.64 -12.22 0.16
N ILE A 134 -10.73 -12.16 -0.63
CA ILE A 134 -12.00 -12.84 -0.31
C ILE A 134 -11.77 -14.36 -0.20
N ASP A 135 -11.08 -14.95 -1.18
CA ASP A 135 -10.80 -16.39 -1.17
C ASP A 135 -9.87 -16.77 -0.02
N PHE A 136 -8.89 -15.93 0.28
CA PHE A 136 -8.02 -16.11 1.43
C PHE A 136 -8.80 -16.12 2.75
N ALA A 137 -9.66 -15.11 2.96
CA ALA A 137 -10.46 -14.99 4.19
C ALA A 137 -11.46 -16.15 4.37
N ASN A 138 -11.96 -16.72 3.27
CA ASN A 138 -12.93 -17.81 3.33
C ASN A 138 -12.28 -19.19 3.50
N ASN A 139 -11.05 -19.39 3.01
CA ASN A 139 -10.48 -20.73 2.88
C ASN A 139 -9.13 -20.94 3.58
N LEU A 140 -8.39 -19.88 3.90
CA LEU A 140 -6.97 -19.95 4.30
C LEU A 140 -6.68 -19.45 5.73
N LEU A 141 -7.71 -19.11 6.51
CA LEU A 141 -7.59 -18.75 7.93
C LEU A 141 -7.46 -19.99 8.85
N ILE A 142 -6.50 -20.87 8.53
CA ILE A 142 -6.30 -22.17 9.20
C ILE A 142 -5.27 -22.10 10.33
N ASP A 143 -5.25 -23.13 11.19
CA ASP A 143 -4.35 -23.17 12.35
C ASP A 143 -2.87 -23.37 11.97
N ASN A 144 -2.59 -24.27 11.02
CA ASN A 144 -1.24 -24.58 10.54
C ASN A 144 -0.88 -23.72 9.31
N SER A 145 -1.02 -22.41 9.47
CA SER A 145 -0.78 -21.44 8.42
C SER A 145 0.71 -21.11 8.28
N PRO A 146 1.26 -20.98 7.04
CA PRO A 146 2.65 -20.58 6.82
C PRO A 146 2.90 -19.09 7.07
N TYR A 147 1.85 -18.29 7.26
CA TYR A 147 1.98 -16.84 7.34
C TYR A 147 2.47 -16.39 8.71
N VAL A 148 3.53 -15.58 8.68
CA VAL A 148 4.12 -14.94 9.84
C VAL A 148 3.88 -13.43 9.86
N GLY A 149 3.42 -12.86 8.74
CA GLY A 149 3.06 -11.45 8.68
C GLY A 149 1.93 -11.15 7.70
N VAL A 150 1.26 -10.04 7.93
CA VAL A 150 0.38 -9.33 7.00
C VAL A 150 0.97 -7.94 6.80
N PHE A 151 1.29 -7.60 5.55
CA PHE A 151 1.84 -6.31 5.17
C PHE A 151 0.83 -5.54 4.31
N ILE A 152 0.49 -4.32 4.73
CA ILE A 152 -0.40 -3.42 3.99
C ILE A 152 0.38 -2.13 3.70
N PRO A 153 0.91 -1.94 2.48
CA PRO A 153 1.57 -0.69 2.12
C PRO A 153 0.58 0.48 2.11
N GLY A 154 1.12 1.71 2.09
CA GLY A 154 0.32 2.92 1.96
C GLY A 154 0.18 3.38 0.50
N GLY A 155 0.18 4.70 0.32
CA GLY A 155 -0.47 5.37 -0.79
C GLY A 155 -1.96 5.58 -0.50
N HIS A 156 -2.55 6.67 -1.00
CA HIS A 156 -3.94 7.02 -0.71
C HIS A 156 -4.92 5.94 -1.18
N GLY A 157 -4.56 5.14 -2.19
CA GLY A 157 -5.38 4.03 -2.69
C GLY A 157 -5.70 2.96 -1.63
N ALA A 158 -4.89 2.85 -0.56
CA ALA A 158 -5.21 1.98 0.58
C ALA A 158 -6.51 2.37 1.30
N MET A 159 -6.98 3.61 1.16
CA MET A 159 -8.24 4.08 1.75
C MET A 159 -9.48 3.75 0.91
N LEU A 160 -9.31 3.15 -0.28
CA LEU A 160 -10.40 2.80 -1.18
C LEU A 160 -10.91 1.39 -0.88
N GLY A 161 -12.03 1.31 -0.16
CA GLY A 161 -12.73 0.06 0.16
C GLY A 161 -12.12 -0.77 1.29
N LEU A 162 -10.78 -0.89 1.33
CA LEU A 162 -10.06 -1.70 2.35
C LEU A 162 -10.41 -1.36 3.81
N PRO A 163 -10.55 -0.08 4.23
CA PRO A 163 -10.94 0.25 5.61
C PRO A 163 -12.30 -0.29 6.06
N SER A 164 -13.15 -0.69 5.10
CA SER A 164 -14.48 -1.25 5.34
C SER A 164 -14.63 -2.69 4.85
N ASP A 165 -13.56 -3.32 4.36
CA ASP A 165 -13.63 -4.68 3.81
C ASP A 165 -13.74 -5.71 4.95
N PRO A 166 -14.88 -6.43 5.08
CA PRO A 166 -15.07 -7.40 6.16
C PRO A 166 -14.09 -8.58 6.06
N ASN A 167 -13.56 -8.89 4.88
CA ASN A 167 -12.59 -9.97 4.69
C ASN A 167 -11.21 -9.57 5.20
N LEU A 168 -10.82 -8.30 4.99
CA LEU A 168 -9.63 -7.75 5.63
C LEU A 168 -9.78 -7.76 7.15
N GLY A 169 -10.95 -7.38 7.66
CA GLY A 169 -11.26 -7.44 9.09
C GLY A 169 -11.09 -8.83 9.69
N LYS A 170 -11.60 -9.87 9.00
CA LYS A 170 -11.39 -11.29 9.40
C LYS A 170 -9.91 -11.66 9.44
N ILE A 171 -9.14 -11.25 8.43
CA ILE A 171 -7.70 -11.54 8.34
C ILE A 171 -6.93 -10.87 9.48
N LEU A 172 -7.18 -9.59 9.76
CA LEU A 172 -6.50 -8.86 10.84
C LEU A 172 -6.81 -9.46 12.22
N ARG A 173 -8.07 -9.84 12.46
CA ARG A 173 -8.48 -10.55 13.68
C ARG A 173 -7.84 -11.92 13.82
N TRP A 174 -7.76 -12.67 12.73
CA TRP A 174 -7.06 -13.95 12.69
C TRP A 174 -5.56 -13.77 12.97
N ALA A 175 -4.93 -12.78 12.34
CA ALA A 175 -3.52 -12.47 12.53
C ALA A 175 -3.21 -12.12 14.00
N GLN A 176 -4.02 -11.24 14.61
CA GLN A 176 -3.89 -10.89 16.02
C GLN A 176 -4.04 -12.11 16.94
N LYS A 177 -5.06 -12.95 16.75
CA LYS A 177 -5.27 -14.18 17.54
C LYS A 177 -4.12 -15.18 17.41
N LYS A 178 -3.43 -15.19 16.27
CA LYS A 178 -2.33 -16.11 15.95
C LYS A 178 -0.94 -15.55 16.25
N ASN A 179 -0.84 -14.33 16.80
CA ASN A 179 0.44 -13.61 16.96
C ASN A 179 1.22 -13.47 15.64
N ILE A 180 0.50 -13.27 14.53
CA ILE A 180 1.06 -12.95 13.23
C ILE A 180 1.29 -11.44 13.19
N TYR A 181 2.46 -11.00 12.71
CA TYR A 181 2.81 -9.59 12.66
C TYR A 181 1.93 -8.82 11.67
N ILE A 182 1.53 -7.61 12.03
CA ILE A 182 0.80 -6.69 11.15
C ILE A 182 1.69 -5.48 10.90
N ILE A 183 2.03 -5.26 9.64
CA ILE A 183 3.01 -4.26 9.21
C ILE A 183 2.30 -3.29 8.27
N THR A 184 2.38 -2.00 8.54
CA THR A 184 1.75 -0.98 7.69
C THR A 184 2.37 0.40 7.91
N LEU A 185 2.13 1.33 6.98
CA LEU A 185 2.73 2.68 6.97
C LEU A 185 1.89 3.66 6.14
N CYS A 186 2.14 4.96 6.34
CA CYS A 186 1.49 6.06 5.62
C CYS A 186 -0.04 6.06 5.83
N HIS A 187 -0.84 5.84 4.77
CA HIS A 187 -2.30 5.66 4.86
C HIS A 187 -2.74 4.21 5.08
N GLY A 188 -1.84 3.25 4.92
CA GLY A 188 -2.09 1.84 5.18
C GLY A 188 -2.70 1.54 6.56
N PRO A 189 -2.30 2.19 7.68
CA PRO A 189 -2.93 1.96 8.98
C PRO A 189 -4.41 2.36 9.02
N GLY A 190 -4.91 3.18 8.11
CA GLY A 190 -6.34 3.44 7.96
C GLY A 190 -7.15 2.17 7.65
N THR A 191 -6.52 1.17 7.04
CA THR A 191 -7.16 -0.13 6.76
C THR A 191 -7.43 -0.96 8.01
N LEU A 192 -6.76 -0.67 9.13
CA LEU A 192 -6.99 -1.37 10.40
C LEU A 192 -8.44 -1.20 10.88
N MET A 193 -9.12 -0.13 10.46
CA MET A 193 -10.54 0.10 10.72
C MET A 193 -11.43 -1.06 10.28
N SER A 194 -11.02 -1.86 9.29
CA SER A 194 -11.75 -3.06 8.87
C SER A 194 -11.87 -4.11 9.99
N ALA A 195 -10.95 -4.09 10.96
CA ALA A 195 -10.98 -4.98 12.12
C ALA A 195 -11.98 -4.55 13.20
N LYS A 196 -12.69 -3.43 13.02
CA LYS A 196 -13.84 -3.06 13.84
C LYS A 196 -15.05 -3.89 13.42
N ILE A 197 -15.42 -4.86 14.24
CA ILE A 197 -16.63 -5.67 14.05
C ILE A 197 -17.57 -5.34 15.20
N ASP A 198 -18.81 -4.99 14.86
CA ASP A 198 -19.78 -4.41 15.79
C ASP A 198 -19.19 -3.20 16.53
N ASN A 199 -19.06 -3.28 17.86
CA ASN A 199 -18.49 -2.23 18.71
C ASN A 199 -17.06 -2.55 19.18
N GLU A 200 -16.47 -3.67 18.77
CA GLU A 200 -15.13 -4.08 19.19
C GLU A 200 -14.09 -3.71 18.13
N PHE A 201 -13.11 -2.88 18.51
CA PHE A 201 -11.93 -2.61 17.72
C PHE A 201 -10.71 -3.25 18.38
N ILE A 202 -10.14 -4.28 17.75
CA ILE A 202 -9.09 -5.12 18.35
C ILE A 202 -7.72 -4.46 18.51
N PHE A 203 -7.55 -3.24 18.00
CA PHE A 203 -6.34 -2.43 18.14
C PHE A 203 -6.54 -1.24 19.09
N ASN A 204 -7.55 -1.28 19.97
CA ASN A 204 -7.63 -0.34 21.08
C ASN A 204 -6.31 -0.36 21.88
N ASP A 205 -5.85 0.83 22.27
CA ASP A 205 -4.62 1.07 23.04
C ASP A 205 -3.30 0.71 22.34
N TYR A 206 -3.33 0.31 21.06
CA TYR A 206 -2.10 0.17 20.28
C TYR A 206 -1.56 1.55 19.89
N GLU A 207 -0.25 1.72 20.02
CA GLU A 207 0.47 2.89 19.49
C GLU A 207 0.88 2.64 18.05
N ILE A 208 0.51 3.56 17.15
CA ILE A 208 0.82 3.47 15.72
C ILE A 208 1.28 4.83 15.18
N ALA A 209 2.14 4.79 14.17
CA ALA A 209 2.44 5.95 13.33
C ALA A 209 1.51 5.94 12.11
N LEU A 210 0.99 7.12 11.74
CA LEU A 210 0.18 7.32 10.54
C LEU A 210 0.67 8.55 9.77
N PHE A 211 0.28 8.65 8.50
CA PHE A 211 0.42 9.90 7.76
C PHE A 211 -0.39 11.01 8.44
N PRO A 212 0.18 12.20 8.71
CA PRO A 212 -0.54 13.22 9.49
C PRO A 212 -1.67 13.89 8.69
N ASP A 213 -2.87 13.96 9.27
CA ASP A 213 -4.02 14.71 8.72
C ASP A 213 -3.68 16.15 8.30
N ALA A 214 -2.81 16.81 9.08
CA ALA A 214 -2.41 18.18 8.82
C ALA A 214 -1.66 18.30 7.48
N VAL A 215 -0.87 17.30 7.11
CA VAL A 215 -0.13 17.28 5.83
C VAL A 215 -1.11 17.05 4.69
N ASP A 216 -2.02 16.08 4.79
CA ASP A 216 -3.05 15.85 3.76
C ASP A 216 -3.89 17.10 3.47
N LYS A 217 -4.27 17.85 4.51
CA LYS A 217 -5.01 19.12 4.36
C LYS A 217 -4.21 20.22 3.65
N GLN A 218 -2.87 20.14 3.68
CA GLN A 218 -1.99 21.14 3.08
C GLN A 218 -1.50 20.78 1.67
N THR A 219 -1.40 19.49 1.35
CA THR A 219 -0.86 19.06 0.04
C THR A 219 -1.66 19.56 -1.19
N PRO A 220 -2.98 19.87 -1.12
CA PRO A 220 -3.68 20.56 -2.22
C PRO A 220 -3.08 21.94 -2.56
N MET A 221 -2.48 22.64 -1.59
CA MET A 221 -1.88 23.96 -1.82
C MET A 221 -0.68 23.90 -2.78
N ILE A 222 0.04 22.78 -2.77
CA ILE A 222 1.17 22.51 -3.67
C ILE A 222 0.78 21.61 -4.85
N GLY A 223 -0.51 21.32 -5.01
CA GLY A 223 -1.04 20.58 -6.15
C GLY A 223 -0.84 19.07 -6.11
N TYR A 224 -0.60 18.47 -4.95
CA TYR A 224 -0.50 17.01 -4.84
C TYR A 224 -1.89 16.38 -4.96
N LEU A 225 -2.81 16.74 -4.07
CA LEU A 225 -4.22 16.35 -4.15
C LEU A 225 -5.01 17.37 -5.01
N PRO A 226 -6.03 16.93 -5.77
CA PRO A 226 -6.83 17.79 -6.61
C PRO A 226 -7.91 18.54 -5.84
N GLY A 227 -7.45 19.39 -4.91
CA GLY A 227 -8.21 20.42 -4.19
C GLY A 227 -8.96 19.97 -2.96
#